data_AF-A0A968LNV1-F1
#
_entry.id   AF-A0A968LNV1-F1
#
_cell.length_a   1.000
_cell.length_b   1.000
_cell.length_c   1.000
_cell.angle_alpha   90.00
_cell.angle_beta   90.00
_cell.angle_gamma   90.00
#
_symmetry.space_group_name_H-M   'P 1'
#
loop_
_entity.id
_entity.type
_entity.pdbx_description
1 polymer ?
#
loop_
_entity_poly.entity_id
_entity_poly.type
_entity_poly.pdbx_seq_one_letter_code
_entity_poly.pdbx_strand_id
1 'polypeptide(L)' 'MTYRAPVKDMLFCMKELADLEAVARMPGLEESGLDTAAAVLEEAARFNQDVVAPLN' A
#
# COMPACT_ATOMS: atom_id res chain seq x y z
N MET A 1 -6.85 -11.87 18.09
CA MET A 1 -5.52 -11.24 17.92
C MET A 1 -5.71 -9.98 17.11
N THR A 2 -5.11 -8.85 17.50
CA THR A 2 -5.25 -7.61 16.73
C THR A 2 -4.27 -7.65 15.57
N TYR A 3 -4.76 -7.85 14.35
CA TYR A 3 -3.96 -7.62 13.14
C TYR A 3 -3.74 -6.11 12.99
N ARG A 4 -2.52 -5.71 12.61
CA ARG A 4 -2.21 -4.32 12.29
C ARG A 4 -1.32 -4.30 11.05
N ALA A 5 -1.81 -3.70 9.97
CA ALA A 5 -1.07 -3.67 8.72
C ALA A 5 0.15 -2.73 8.83
N PRO A 6 1.35 -3.14 8.39
CA PRO A 6 2.56 -2.32 8.45
C PRO A 6 2.66 -1.34 7.27
N VAL A 7 1.64 -0.48 7.08
CA VAL A 7 1.53 0.42 5.91
C VAL A 7 2.77 1.29 5.71
N LYS A 8 3.36 1.79 6.80
CA LYS A 8 4.57 2.61 6.74
C LYS A 8 5.77 1.87 6.13
N ASP A 9 5.99 0.62 6.54
CA ASP A 9 7.10 -0.18 6.04
C ASP A 9 6.86 -0.60 4.59
N MET A 10 5.60 -0.89 4.22
CA MET A 10 5.23 -1.18 2.84
C MET A 10 5.50 0.01 1.92
N LEU A 11 5.11 1.23 2.33
CA LEU A 11 5.38 2.45 1.57
C LEU A 11 6.87 2.77 1.49
N PHE A 12 7.63 2.54 2.58
CA PHE A 12 9.09 2.66 2.57
C PHE A 12 9.70 1.73 1.51
N CYS A 13 9.32 0.46 1.49
CA CYS A 13 9.81 -0.49 0.49
C CYS A 13 9.46 -0.05 -0.94
N MET A 14 8.23 0.41 -1.18
CA MET A 14 7.81 0.87 -2.51
C MET A 14 8.60 2.10 -2.97
N LYS A 15 8.85 3.04 -2.06
CA LYS A 15 9.60 4.27 -2.37
C LYS A 15 11.10 4.02 -2.52
N GLU A 16 11.72 3.46 -1.49
CA GLU A 16 13.18 3.47 -1.32
C GLU A 16 13.85 2.23 -1.91
N LEU A 17 13.11 1.12 -2.08
CA LEU A 17 13.66 -0.14 -2.60
C LEU A 17 13.17 -0.46 -4.02
N ALA A 18 11.90 -0.17 -4.32
CA ALA A 18 11.27 -0.54 -5.58
C ALA A 18 11.24 0.60 -6.62
N ASP A 19 11.65 1.82 -6.27
CA ASP A 19 11.58 3.01 -7.12
C ASP A 19 10.19 3.15 -7.78
N LEU A 20 9.14 3.28 -6.95
CA LEU A 20 7.77 3.41 -7.43
C LEU A 20 7.59 4.59 -8.39
N GLU A 21 8.40 5.65 -8.25
CA GLU A 21 8.37 6.77 -9.21
C GLU A 21 8.82 6.35 -10.61
N ALA A 22 9.81 5.46 -10.75
CA ALA A 22 10.17 4.89 -12.04
C ALA A 22 9.05 4.04 -12.63
N VAL A 23 8.36 3.26 -11.80
CA VAL A 23 7.21 2.46 -12.21
C VAL A 23 6.09 3.35 -12.73
N ALA A 24 5.79 4.46 -12.05
CA ALA A 24 4.76 5.41 -12.46
C ALA A 24 5.06 6.14 -13.79
N ARG A 25 6.31 6.09 -14.29
CA ARG A 25 6.66 6.63 -15.61
C ARG A 25 6.41 5.66 -16.76
N MET A 26 6.07 4.40 -16.47
CA MET A 26 5.80 3.40 -17.50
C MET A 26 4.41 3.63 -18.12
N PRO A 27 4.25 3.36 -19.43
CA PRO A 27 2.96 3.51 -20.09
C PRO A 27 1.85 2.70 -19.40
N GLY A 28 0.77 3.37 -19.02
CA GLY A 28 -0.38 2.77 -18.34
C GLY A 28 -0.28 2.70 -16.81
N LEU A 29 0.80 3.22 -16.21
CA LEU A 29 1.01 3.27 -14.76
C LEU A 29 1.11 4.69 -14.20
N GLU A 30 0.72 5.70 -14.99
CA GLU A 30 0.91 7.12 -14.69
C GLU A 30 0.30 7.55 -13.35
N GLU A 31 -0.79 6.90 -12.94
CA GLU A 31 -1.49 7.17 -11.67
C GLU A 31 -1.02 6.29 -10.51
N SER A 32 -0.05 5.39 -10.73
CA SER A 32 0.45 4.44 -9.71
C SER A 32 1.55 5.03 -8.83
N GLY A 33 1.53 6.35 -8.61
CA GLY A 33 2.49 7.06 -7.75
C GLY A 33 2.28 6.80 -6.25
N LEU A 34 3.16 7.39 -5.44
CA LEU A 34 3.16 7.19 -3.98
C LEU A 34 1.85 7.59 -3.30
N ASP A 35 1.21 8.67 -3.74
CA ASP A 35 -0.04 9.14 -3.14
C ASP A 35 -1.16 8.10 -3.35
N THR A 36 -1.29 7.57 -4.56
CA THR A 36 -2.25 6.50 -4.87
C THR A 36 -1.93 5.22 -4.10
N ALA A 37 -0.65 4.83 -4.04
CA ALA A 37 -0.23 3.66 -3.27
C ALA A 37 -0.55 3.80 -1.77
N ALA A 38 -0.34 4.98 -1.19
CA ALA A 38 -0.68 5.27 0.19
C ALA A 38 -2.19 5.13 0.45
N ALA A 39 -3.02 5.77 -0.38
CA ALA A 39 -4.47 5.69 -0.26
C ALA A 39 -4.98 4.23 -0.34
N VAL A 40 -4.48 3.46 -1.32
CA VAL A 40 -4.86 2.04 -1.48
C VAL A 40 -4.43 1.20 -0.29
N LEU A 41 -3.19 1.37 0.20
CA LEU A 41 -2.69 0.60 1.34
C LEU A 41 -3.41 0.95 2.65
N GLU A 42 -3.79 2.20 2.87
CA GLU A 42 -4.56 2.62 4.04
C GLU A 42 -5.96 1.99 4.06
N GLU A 43 -6.66 2.01 2.93
CA GLU A 43 -7.97 1.39 2.79
C GLU A 43 -7.90 -0.13 2.91
N ALA A 44 -6.89 -0.75 2.29
CA ALA A 44 -6.64 -2.19 2.41
C ALA A 44 -6.31 -2.57 3.85
N ALA A 45 -5.53 -1.75 4.57
CA ALA A 45 -5.23 -1.95 5.98
C ALA A 45 -6.51 -1.93 6.82
N ARG A 46 -7.38 -0.91 6.62
CA ARG A 46 -8.66 -0.82 7.32
C ARG A 46 -9.52 -2.06 7.06
N PHE A 47 -9.68 -2.46 5.80
CA PHE A 47 -10.47 -3.64 5.44
C PHE A 47 -9.93 -4.92 6.10
N ASN A 48 -8.62 -5.15 6.04
CA ASN A 48 -8.04 -6.36 6.63
C ASN A 48 -8.13 -6.37 8.15
N GLN A 49 -8.07 -5.21 8.80
CA GLN A 49 -8.19 -5.10 10.26
C GLN A 49 -9.63 -5.26 10.74
N ASP A 50 -10.59 -4.64 10.05
CA ASP A 50 -11.98 -4.54 10.52
C ASP A 50 -12.85 -5.70 10.05
N VAL A 51 -12.52 -6.30 8.90
CA VAL A 51 -13.34 -7.35 8.27
C VAL A 51 -12.63 -8.69 8.25
N VAL A 52 -11.39 -8.75 7.79
CA VAL A 52 -10.69 -10.03 7.58
C VAL A 52 -10.18 -10.61 8.91
N ALA A 53 -9.49 -9.79 9.72
CA ALA A 53 -8.88 -10.26 10.96
C ALA A 53 -9.88 -10.85 11.97
N PRO A 54 -11.13 -10.35 12.12
CA PRO A 54 -12.14 -10.98 12.96
C PRO A 54 -12.62 -12.36 12.48
N LEU A 55 -12.39 -12.72 11.21
CA LEU A 55 -12.81 -13.99 10.61
C LEU A 55 -11.71 -15.07 10.63
N ASN A 56 -10.55 -14.78 11.21
CA ASN A 56 -9.37 -15.66 11.24
C ASN A 56 -9.16 -16.32 12.61
#